data_AF-A0A662ACC9-F1
#
_entry.id   AF-A0A662ACC9-F1
#
_cell.length_a   1.000
_cell.length_b   1.000
_cell.length_c   1.000
_cell.angle_alpha   90.00
_cell.angle_beta   90.00
_cell.angle_gamma   90.00
#
_symmetry.space_group_name_H-M   'P 1'
#
loop_
_entity.id
_entity.type
_entity.pdbx_description
1 polymer ?
#
loop_
_entity_poly.entity_id
_entity_poly.type
_entity_poly.pdbx_seq_one_letter_code
_entity_poly.pdbx_strand_id
1 'polypeptide(L)'
;MEIIHLKHNEIDKLKWDKCIIRSYNGIIYAFSWYLDVISSDWEALIVGDYDIIFPIIPKQKFFINYLYQPLFTQQLGVFSYKKLNSKIIEEFINAIPKKYIFFEINLNTFNNISNNKYKITQKVTHELDLIRPHEKLVQNYSTNTKRNINKAKKNDLKVFRKIPVKEFIAFKQ
;
A
#
# COMPACT_ATOMS: atom_id res chain seq x y z
N MET A 1 -5.74 22.53 -6.29
CA MET A 1 -6.46 21.60 -5.40
C MET A 1 -5.98 21.88 -3.99
N GLU A 2 -6.88 22.01 -3.02
CA GLU A 2 -6.48 22.25 -1.62
C GLU A 2 -6.18 20.92 -0.95
N ILE A 3 -4.96 20.76 -0.45
CA ILE A 3 -4.49 19.58 0.26
C ILE A 3 -4.35 19.93 1.73
N ILE A 4 -5.07 19.21 2.58
CA ILE A 4 -5.09 19.43 4.02
C ILE A 4 -4.20 18.37 4.68
N HIS A 5 -3.32 18.82 5.57
CA HIS A 5 -2.53 17.95 6.43
C HIS A 5 -3.25 17.72 7.75
N LEU A 6 -3.41 16.45 8.13
CA LEU A 6 -4.03 16.02 9.37
C LEU A 6 -3.05 15.25 10.23
N LYS A 7 -3.02 15.59 11.51
CA LYS A 7 -2.42 14.79 12.57
C LYS A 7 -3.22 13.53 12.81
N HIS A 8 -2.57 12.51 13.36
CA HIS A 8 -3.19 11.21 13.62
C HIS A 8 -4.56 11.31 14.33
N ASN A 9 -4.67 12.17 15.34
CA ASN A 9 -5.90 12.38 16.12
C ASN A 9 -7.00 13.16 15.38
N GLU A 10 -6.70 13.76 14.23
CA GLU A 10 -7.65 14.49 13.39
C GLU A 10 -8.24 13.60 12.28
N ILE A 11 -7.74 12.36 12.14
CA ILE A 11 -8.13 11.46 11.06
C ILE A 11 -9.46 10.77 11.37
N ASP A 12 -10.46 10.97 10.51
CA ASP A 12 -11.66 10.15 10.46
C ASP A 12 -11.35 8.83 9.75
N LYS A 13 -11.03 7.80 10.56
CA LYS A 13 -10.66 6.47 10.07
C LYS A 13 -11.77 5.80 9.25
N LEU A 14 -13.04 6.10 9.54
CA LEU A 14 -14.16 5.54 8.77
C LEU A 14 -14.21 6.12 7.35
N LYS A 15 -14.00 7.42 7.20
CA LYS A 15 -13.93 8.06 5.88
C LYS A 15 -12.68 7.64 5.11
N TRP A 16 -11.54 7.58 5.81
CA TRP A 16 -10.30 7.06 5.28
C TRP A 16 -10.46 5.66 4.68
N ASP A 17 -10.97 4.71 5.45
CA ASP A 17 -11.13 3.32 4.99
C ASP A 17 -12.18 3.20 3.87
N LYS A 18 -13.24 4.01 3.89
CA LYS A 18 -14.19 4.10 2.76
C LYS A 18 -13.50 4.53 1.47
N CYS A 19 -12.55 5.47 1.54
CA CYS A 19 -11.77 5.88 0.38
C CYS A 19 -10.87 4.74 -0.11
N ILE A 20 -10.15 4.06 0.78
CA ILE A 20 -9.30 2.92 0.42
C ILE A 20 -10.11 1.80 -0.26
N ILE A 21 -11.27 1.44 0.29
CA ILE A 21 -12.15 0.40 -0.28
C ILE A 21 -12.60 0.75 -1.70
N ARG A 22 -12.86 2.04 -1.97
CA ARG A 22 -13.33 2.52 -3.28
C ARG A 22 -12.20 2.84 -4.25
N SER A 23 -10.96 2.88 -3.76
CA SER A 23 -9.82 3.30 -4.57
C SER A 23 -9.45 2.23 -5.59
N TYR A 24 -9.25 2.62 -6.84
CA TYR A 24 -8.84 1.68 -7.89
C TYR A 24 -7.43 1.12 -7.63
N ASN A 25 -6.63 1.83 -6.84
CA ASN A 25 -5.29 1.45 -6.41
C ASN A 25 -5.22 1.12 -4.91
N GLY A 26 -6.35 0.80 -4.29
CA GLY A 26 -6.42 0.44 -2.86
C GLY A 26 -5.63 -0.83 -2.55
N ILE A 27 -4.91 -0.82 -1.44
CA ILE A 27 -4.06 -1.93 -0.97
C ILE A 27 -4.19 -2.10 0.55
N ILE A 28 -3.94 -3.31 1.06
CA ILE A 28 -4.10 -3.63 2.48
C ILE A 28 -3.28 -2.72 3.41
N TYR A 29 -2.10 -2.31 2.94
CA TYR A 29 -1.15 -1.48 3.68
C TYR A 29 -1.69 -0.08 4.04
N ALA A 30 -2.69 0.40 3.31
CA ALA A 30 -3.22 1.74 3.45
C ALA A 30 -4.47 1.82 4.33
N PHE A 31 -5.02 0.70 4.79
CA PHE A 31 -6.14 0.73 5.74
C PHE A 31 -5.69 1.27 7.10
N SER A 32 -6.58 2.01 7.75
CA SER A 32 -6.31 2.67 9.02
C SER A 32 -5.81 1.70 10.10
N TRP A 33 -6.45 0.53 10.23
CA TRP A 33 -6.04 -0.50 11.18
C TRP A 33 -4.63 -1.06 10.90
N TYR A 34 -4.23 -1.13 9.62
CA TYR A 34 -2.90 -1.61 9.25
C TYR A 34 -1.86 -0.54 9.57
N LEU A 35 -2.16 0.72 9.22
CA LEU A 35 -1.35 1.88 9.51
C LEU A 35 -1.12 2.05 11.03
N ASP A 36 -2.17 1.85 11.84
CA ASP A 36 -2.09 1.88 13.31
C ASP A 36 -1.13 0.83 13.88
N VAL A 37 -1.02 -0.34 13.25
CA VAL A 37 -0.12 -1.41 13.66
C VAL A 37 1.35 -1.08 13.33
N ILE A 38 1.61 -0.48 12.16
CA ILE A 38 2.98 -0.20 11.70
C ILE A 38 3.53 1.14 12.19
N SER A 39 2.67 2.11 12.53
CA SER A 39 3.05 3.42 13.07
C SER A 39 1.87 4.03 13.82
N SER A 40 1.97 4.13 15.14
CA SER A 40 0.88 4.65 15.98
C SER A 40 0.60 6.15 15.81
N ASP A 41 1.44 6.87 15.06
CA ASP A 41 1.45 8.31 14.89
C ASP A 41 1.42 8.74 13.40
N TRP A 42 0.98 7.85 12.51
CA TRP A 42 0.84 8.18 11.09
C TRP A 42 -0.05 9.41 10.88
N GLU A 43 0.36 10.27 9.95
CA GLU A 43 -0.36 11.49 9.57
C GLU A 43 -0.95 11.33 8.17
N ALA A 44 -1.89 12.21 7.80
CA ALA A 44 -2.59 12.13 6.52
C ALA A 44 -2.46 13.44 5.72
N LEU A 45 -2.38 13.30 4.40
CA LEU A 45 -2.73 14.36 3.47
C LEU A 45 -4.04 13.98 2.79
N ILE A 46 -5.00 14.89 2.75
CA ILE A 46 -6.32 14.64 2.15
C ILE A 46 -6.75 15.79 1.23
N VAL A 47 -7.67 15.47 0.32
CA VAL A 47 -8.41 16.44 -0.51
C VAL A 47 -9.91 16.20 -0.31
N GLY A 48 -10.66 17.29 -0.17
CA GLY A 48 -12.11 17.24 0.01
C GLY A 48 -12.51 16.45 1.27
N ASP A 49 -13.60 15.69 1.19
CA ASP A 49 -14.02 14.80 2.27
C ASP A 49 -13.43 13.40 2.09
N TYR A 50 -12.08 13.32 2.12
CA TYR A 50 -11.30 12.09 1.87
C TYR A 50 -11.45 11.55 0.43
N ASP A 51 -11.68 12.41 -0.56
CA ASP A 51 -11.79 12.01 -1.98
C ASP A 51 -10.47 11.45 -2.55
N ILE A 52 -9.36 12.02 -2.08
CA ILE A 52 -7.99 11.60 -2.39
C ILE A 52 -7.21 11.64 -1.08
N ILE A 53 -6.48 10.58 -0.78
CA ILE A 53 -5.77 10.43 0.50
C ILE A 53 -4.35 9.94 0.29
N PHE A 54 -3.44 10.33 1.18
CA PHE A 54 -2.05 9.87 1.18
C PHE A 54 -1.54 9.72 2.62
N PRO A 55 -1.28 8.49 3.10
CA PRO A 55 -0.70 8.29 4.42
C PRO A 55 0.79 8.66 4.39
N ILE A 56 1.22 9.47 5.35
CA ILE A 56 2.62 9.79 5.56
C ILE A 56 3.04 9.29 6.93
N ILE A 57 4.18 8.61 6.99
CA ILE A 57 4.62 7.90 8.18
C ILE A 57 5.83 8.62 8.78
N PRO A 58 5.63 9.47 9.79
CA PRO A 58 6.70 10.26 10.36
C PRO A 58 7.62 9.41 11.23
N LYS A 59 8.87 9.85 11.33
CA LYS A 59 9.84 9.36 12.31
C LYS A 59 10.80 10.47 12.68
N GLN A 60 11.33 10.40 13.89
CA GLN A 60 12.35 11.32 14.37
C GLN A 60 13.63 10.57 14.70
N LYS A 61 14.78 11.12 14.28
CA LYS A 61 16.10 10.67 14.69
C LYS A 61 16.98 11.89 14.94
N PHE A 62 17.59 11.98 16.13
CA PHE A 62 18.40 13.13 16.54
C PHE A 62 17.70 14.48 16.25
N PHE A 63 16.42 14.60 16.67
CA PHE A 63 15.55 15.77 16.43
C PHE A 63 15.18 16.08 14.97
N ILE A 64 15.73 15.34 14.01
CA ILE A 64 15.37 15.47 12.58
C ILE A 64 14.12 14.65 12.31
N ASN A 65 13.06 15.31 11.83
CA ASN A 65 11.85 14.63 11.38
C ASN A 65 11.98 14.25 9.90
N TYR A 66 11.58 13.03 9.57
CA TYR A 66 11.60 12.49 8.22
C TYR A 66 10.43 11.54 8.00
N LEU A 67 10.11 11.25 6.73
CA LEU A 67 9.18 10.19 6.38
C LEU A 67 9.93 8.95 5.93
N TYR A 68 9.40 7.77 6.25
CA TYR A 68 10.03 6.50 5.90
C TYR A 68 9.00 5.48 5.45
N GLN A 69 9.47 4.45 4.74
CA GLN A 69 8.69 3.26 4.44
C GLN A 69 8.76 2.29 5.65
N PRO A 70 7.63 1.99 6.33
CA PRO A 70 7.66 1.08 7.46
C PRO A 70 7.96 -0.37 7.08
N LEU A 71 8.44 -1.14 8.06
CA LEU A 71 8.58 -2.58 7.89
C LEU A 71 7.23 -3.22 7.57
N PHE A 72 7.26 -4.34 6.85
CA PHE A 72 6.08 -5.08 6.37
C PHE A 72 5.16 -4.30 5.42
N THR A 73 5.53 -3.07 5.04
CA THR A 73 4.76 -2.20 4.16
C THR A 73 5.54 -2.00 2.87
N GLN A 74 5.16 -2.67 1.79
CA GLN A 74 5.95 -2.65 0.55
C GLN A 74 5.82 -1.31 -0.20
N GLN A 75 4.60 -0.78 -0.26
CA GLN A 75 4.23 0.41 -1.02
C GLN A 75 3.10 1.15 -0.31
N LEU A 76 3.11 2.47 -0.40
CA LEU A 76 2.04 3.40 -0.01
C LEU A 76 1.90 4.44 -1.13
N GLY A 77 1.19 5.54 -0.91
CA GLY A 77 1.12 6.62 -1.87
C GLY A 77 -0.23 7.30 -1.87
N VAL A 78 -0.58 7.91 -3.00
CA VAL A 78 -1.84 8.62 -3.17
C VAL A 78 -2.91 7.64 -3.63
N PHE A 79 -4.02 7.57 -2.91
CA PHE A 79 -5.16 6.70 -3.18
C PHE A 79 -6.38 7.54 -3.54
N SER A 80 -7.12 7.09 -4.54
CA SER A 80 -8.40 7.68 -4.92
C SER A 80 -9.25 6.69 -5.70
N TYR A 81 -10.56 6.90 -5.70
CA TYR A 81 -11.49 6.26 -6.61
C TYR A 81 -11.42 6.85 -8.04
N LYS A 82 -10.91 8.08 -8.20
CA LYS A 82 -10.71 8.74 -9.49
C LYS A 82 -9.28 8.54 -9.98
N LYS A 83 -9.12 8.40 -11.30
CA LYS A 83 -7.81 8.23 -11.94
C LYS A 83 -6.85 9.37 -11.55
N LEU A 84 -5.70 8.99 -10.99
CA LEU A 84 -4.62 9.91 -10.68
C LEU A 84 -3.74 10.15 -11.91
N ASN A 85 -3.18 11.34 -12.01
CA ASN A 85 -2.11 11.66 -12.94
C ASN A 85 -0.86 12.12 -12.16
N SER A 86 0.27 12.21 -12.85
CA SER A 86 1.55 12.58 -12.21
C SER A 86 1.47 13.94 -11.51
N LYS A 87 0.76 14.91 -12.09
CA LYS A 87 0.57 16.23 -11.50
C LYS A 87 -0.10 16.17 -10.12
N ILE A 88 -1.16 15.40 -9.96
CA ILE A 88 -1.86 15.23 -8.68
C ILE A 88 -0.91 14.62 -7.65
N ILE A 89 -0.19 13.56 -8.03
CA ILE A 89 0.74 12.88 -7.12
C ILE A 89 1.86 13.83 -6.70
N GLU A 90 2.38 14.62 -7.63
CA GLU A 90 3.39 15.65 -7.35
C GLU A 90 2.84 16.76 -6.44
N GLU A 91 1.59 17.20 -6.60
CA GLU A 91 0.94 18.15 -5.67
C GLU A 91 0.91 17.60 -4.24
N PHE A 92 0.59 16.30 -4.07
CA PHE A 92 0.64 15.62 -2.78
C PHE A 92 2.04 15.55 -2.18
N ILE A 93 3.06 15.21 -2.98
CA ILE A 93 4.46 15.20 -2.51
C ILE A 93 4.91 16.62 -2.10
N ASN A 94 4.54 17.64 -2.88
CA ASN A 94 4.87 19.03 -2.56
C ASN A 94 4.10 19.57 -1.33
N ALA A 95 2.97 18.97 -0.99
CA ALA A 95 2.18 19.31 0.19
C ALA A 95 2.69 18.65 1.49
N ILE A 96 3.70 17.76 1.41
CA ILE A 96 4.34 17.20 2.60
C ILE A 96 4.85 18.36 3.49
N PRO A 97 4.51 18.36 4.79
CA PRO A 97 4.92 19.44 5.69
C PRO A 97 6.43 19.67 5.69
N LYS A 98 6.86 20.93 5.57
CA LYS A 98 8.29 21.34 5.51
C LYS A 98 9.13 20.91 6.73
N LYS A 99 8.50 20.53 7.85
CA LYS A 99 9.19 19.94 9.01
C LYS A 99 9.86 18.61 8.67
N TYR A 100 9.39 17.90 7.66
CA TYR A 100 10.00 16.67 7.16
C TYR A 100 11.05 17.01 6.11
N ILE A 101 12.30 17.12 6.55
CA ILE A 101 13.40 17.58 5.69
C ILE A 101 13.91 16.48 4.74
N PHE A 102 13.50 15.23 4.99
CA PHE A 102 13.87 14.06 4.20
C PHE A 102 12.69 13.09 4.12
N PHE A 103 12.56 12.38 3.01
CA PHE A 103 11.66 11.24 2.90
C PHE A 103 12.19 10.18 1.94
N GLU A 104 11.99 8.92 2.32
CA GLU A 104 12.20 7.75 1.46
C GLU A 104 10.96 6.86 1.55
N ILE A 105 10.20 6.83 0.46
CA ILE A 105 8.91 6.13 0.38
C ILE A 105 8.82 5.35 -0.93
N ASN A 106 8.08 4.24 -0.91
CA ASN A 106 7.77 3.49 -2.12
C ASN A 106 6.35 3.83 -2.55
N LEU A 107 6.22 4.48 -3.70
CA LEU A 107 4.92 4.82 -4.27
C LEU A 107 4.26 3.60 -4.90
N ASN A 108 2.94 3.53 -4.77
CA ASN A 108 2.11 2.47 -5.31
C ASN A 108 2.25 2.38 -6.84
N THR A 109 2.01 1.21 -7.44
CA THR A 109 2.14 0.95 -8.88
C THR A 109 1.38 1.93 -9.80
N PHE A 110 0.32 2.58 -9.28
CA PHE A 110 -0.45 3.59 -10.01
C PHE A 110 -0.01 5.03 -9.72
N ASN A 111 1.00 5.24 -8.88
CA ASN A 111 1.52 6.55 -8.50
C ASN A 111 2.82 6.89 -9.26
N ASN A 112 2.67 7.14 -10.57
CA ASN A 112 3.78 7.55 -11.42
C ASN A 112 4.05 9.05 -11.29
N ILE A 113 5.32 9.41 -11.08
CA ILE A 113 5.80 10.80 -11.08
C ILE A 113 6.83 10.98 -12.19
N SER A 114 6.87 12.17 -12.78
CA SER A 114 7.72 12.48 -13.93
C SER A 114 8.54 13.74 -13.67
N ASN A 115 9.10 13.84 -12.46
CA ASN A 115 9.76 15.03 -11.97
C ASN A 115 11.24 14.78 -11.68
N ASN A 116 12.09 15.72 -12.09
CA ASN A 116 13.54 15.67 -11.90
C ASN A 116 13.98 16.16 -10.51
N LYS A 117 13.05 16.62 -9.66
CA LYS A 117 13.34 17.10 -8.29
C LYS A 117 13.74 16.00 -7.31
N TYR A 118 13.38 14.74 -7.60
CA TYR A 118 13.57 13.62 -6.67
C TYR A 118 14.42 12.53 -7.31
N LYS A 119 15.18 11.81 -6.48
CA LYS A 119 15.83 10.57 -6.90
C LYS A 119 14.77 9.47 -6.96
N ILE A 120 14.40 9.07 -8.17
CA ILE A 120 13.39 8.04 -8.41
C ILE A 120 14.11 6.75 -8.81
N THR A 121 13.68 5.62 -8.25
CA THR A 121 14.15 4.29 -8.64
C THR A 121 12.95 3.38 -8.85
N GLN A 122 12.89 2.72 -10.00
CA GLN A 122 11.82 1.79 -10.29
C GLN A 122 12.00 0.50 -9.49
N LYS A 123 10.92 0.04 -8.85
CA LYS A 123 10.85 -1.25 -8.16
C LYS A 123 9.82 -2.12 -8.86
N VAL A 124 10.08 -3.43 -8.88
CA VAL A 124 9.20 -4.42 -9.53
C VAL A 124 8.37 -5.11 -8.45
N THR A 125 7.08 -5.23 -8.70
CA THR A 125 6.16 -6.11 -7.97
C THR A 125 5.40 -6.97 -8.97
N HIS A 126 4.89 -8.13 -8.51
CA HIS A 126 4.16 -9.07 -9.35
C HIS A 126 2.71 -9.14 -8.87
N GLU A 127 1.80 -8.62 -9.69
CA GLU A 127 0.36 -8.64 -9.43
C GLU A 127 -0.31 -9.59 -10.42
N LEU A 128 -1.18 -10.47 -9.91
CA LEU A 128 -2.04 -11.32 -10.74
C LEU A 128 -3.45 -10.76 -10.69
N ASP A 129 -3.96 -10.31 -11.83
CA ASP A 129 -5.35 -9.87 -11.95
C ASP A 129 -6.31 -11.05 -11.77
N LEU A 130 -7.14 -10.98 -10.73
CA LEU A 130 -8.12 -12.01 -10.35
C LEU A 130 -9.54 -11.72 -10.87
N ILE A 131 -9.72 -10.69 -11.73
CA ILE A 131 -11.04 -10.35 -12.30
C ILE A 131 -11.60 -11.50 -13.16
N ARG A 132 -10.73 -12.26 -13.83
CA ARG A 132 -11.15 -13.36 -14.70
C ARG A 132 -11.48 -14.63 -13.90
N PRO A 133 -12.41 -15.48 -14.38
CA PRO A 133 -12.66 -16.79 -13.80
C PRO A 133 -11.39 -17.65 -13.71
N HIS A 134 -11.31 -18.48 -12.67
CA HIS A 134 -10.13 -19.29 -12.37
C HIS A 134 -9.68 -20.16 -13.56
N GLU A 135 -10.60 -20.70 -14.34
CA GLU A 135 -10.31 -21.52 -15.52
C GLU A 135 -9.51 -20.73 -16.57
N LYS A 136 -9.81 -19.44 -16.73
CA LYS A 136 -9.08 -18.55 -17.64
C LYS A 136 -7.72 -18.14 -17.08
N LEU A 137 -7.60 -17.99 -15.76
CA LEU A 137 -6.31 -17.70 -15.11
C LEU A 137 -5.34 -18.87 -15.28
N VAL A 138 -5.81 -20.10 -15.04
CA VAL A 138 -4.98 -21.32 -15.15
C VAL A 138 -4.45 -21.53 -16.57
N GLN A 139 -5.20 -21.13 -17.61
CA GLN A 139 -4.74 -21.24 -19.00
C GLN A 139 -3.44 -20.44 -19.24
N ASN A 140 -3.25 -19.32 -18.55
CA ASN A 140 -2.07 -18.46 -18.66
C ASN A 140 -0.90 -18.91 -17.77
N TYR A 141 -1.06 -19.96 -16.95
CA TYR A 141 0.04 -20.46 -16.13
C TYR A 141 1.12 -21.12 -17.00
N SER A 142 2.37 -20.99 -16.56
CA SER A 142 3.50 -21.69 -17.19
C SER A 142 3.28 -23.21 -17.18
N THR A 143 3.87 -23.92 -18.13
CA THR A 143 3.83 -25.40 -18.19
C THR A 143 4.33 -26.02 -16.89
N ASN A 144 5.36 -25.42 -16.27
CA ASN A 144 5.90 -25.90 -15.00
C ASN A 144 4.91 -25.72 -13.84
N THR A 145 4.25 -24.57 -13.75
CA THR A 145 3.21 -24.31 -12.74
C THR A 145 2.06 -25.31 -12.86
N LYS A 146 1.57 -25.55 -14.08
CA LYS A 146 0.52 -26.55 -14.35
C LYS A 146 0.94 -27.96 -13.91
N ARG A 147 2.17 -28.37 -14.24
CA ARG A 147 2.74 -29.66 -13.82
C ARG A 147 2.83 -29.78 -12.29
N ASN A 148 3.30 -28.74 -11.60
CA ASN A 148 3.43 -28.74 -10.13
C ASN A 148 2.07 -28.83 -9.43
N ILE A 149 1.06 -28.12 -9.92
CA ILE A 149 -0.32 -28.21 -9.41
C ILE A 149 -0.86 -29.64 -9.58
N ASN A 150 -0.68 -30.26 -10.75
CA ASN A 150 -1.13 -31.63 -10.99
C ASN A 150 -0.39 -32.65 -10.10
N LYS A 151 0.91 -32.46 -9.89
CA LYS A 151 1.69 -33.28 -8.95
C LYS A 151 1.15 -33.14 -7.52
N ALA A 152 0.86 -31.93 -7.06
CA ALA A 152 0.29 -31.70 -5.73
C ALA A 152 -1.06 -32.42 -5.57
N LYS A 153 -1.95 -32.33 -6.57
CA LYS A 153 -3.23 -33.06 -6.58
C LYS A 153 -3.04 -34.58 -6.54
N LYS A 154 -2.10 -35.12 -7.32
CA LYS A 154 -1.80 -36.57 -7.35
C LYS A 154 -1.29 -37.08 -6.01
N ASN A 155 -0.63 -36.23 -5.22
CA ASN A 155 -0.11 -36.58 -3.89
C ASN A 155 -1.09 -36.21 -2.75
N ASP A 156 -2.36 -35.92 -3.05
CA ASP A 156 -3.41 -35.56 -2.08
C ASP A 156 -2.99 -34.43 -1.10
N LEU A 157 -2.29 -33.41 -1.60
CA LEU A 157 -1.95 -32.25 -0.77
C LEU A 157 -3.22 -31.51 -0.34
N LYS A 158 -3.35 -31.28 0.96
CA LYS A 158 -4.51 -30.59 1.56
C LYS A 158 -4.16 -29.15 1.93
N VAL A 159 -5.12 -28.25 1.70
CA VAL A 159 -5.01 -26.83 2.04
C VAL A 159 -5.87 -26.54 3.26
N PHE A 160 -5.25 -26.21 4.38
CA PHE A 160 -5.94 -25.73 5.58
C PHE A 160 -6.03 -24.21 5.53
N ARG A 161 -7.26 -23.67 5.48
CA ARG A 161 -7.51 -22.23 5.33
C ARG A 161 -7.53 -21.45 6.65
N LYS A 162 -7.60 -22.16 7.77
CA LYS A 162 -7.62 -21.58 9.11
C LYS A 162 -6.57 -22.30 9.93
N ILE A 163 -5.58 -21.55 10.37
CA ILE A 163 -4.53 -22.01 11.28
C ILE A 163 -4.68 -21.14 12.53
N PRO A 164 -4.88 -21.73 13.72
CA PRO A 164 -4.84 -20.99 14.98
C PRO A 164 -3.54 -20.19 15.10
N VAL A 165 -3.62 -18.96 15.64
CA VAL A 165 -2.45 -18.07 15.78
C VAL A 165 -1.27 -18.78 16.48
N LYS A 166 -1.57 -19.60 17.50
CA LYS A 166 -0.57 -20.40 18.22
C LYS A 166 0.20 -21.37 17.30
N GLU A 167 -0.49 -22.04 16.38
CA GLU A 167 0.14 -22.96 15.43
C GLU A 167 0.97 -22.20 14.38
N PHE A 168 0.48 -21.05 13.91
CA PHE A 168 1.24 -20.21 12.98
C PHE A 168 2.56 -19.71 13.59
N ILE A 169 2.54 -19.32 14.86
CA ILE A 169 3.76 -18.89 15.59
C ILE A 169 4.75 -20.05 15.71
N ALA A 170 4.26 -21.25 16.04
CA ALA A 170 5.11 -22.44 16.17
C ALA A 170 5.77 -22.86 14.84
N PHE A 171 5.09 -22.65 13.70
CA PHE A 171 5.63 -22.96 12.37
C PHE A 171 6.86 -22.12 11.98
N LYS A 172 7.05 -20.95 12.60
CA LYS A 172 8.12 -20.00 12.25
C LYS A 172 9.41 -20.22 13.09
N GLN A 173 9.38 -21.08 14.10
CA GLN A 173 10.54 -21.46 14.92
C GLN A 173 11.29 -22.60 14.27
#